data_AF-A0AAV2YTW7-F1
#
_entry.id   AF-A0AAV2YTW7-F1
#
_cell.length_a   1.000
_cell.length_b   1.000
_cell.length_c   1.000
_cell.angle_alpha   90.00
_cell.angle_beta   90.00
_cell.angle_gamma   90.00
#
_symmetry.space_group_name_H-M   'P 1'
#
loop_
_entity.id
_entity.type
_entity.pdbx_description
1 polymer ?
#
loop_
_entity_poly.entity_id
_entity_poly.type
_entity_poly.pdbx_seq_one_letter_code
_entity_poly.pdbx_strand_id
1 'polypeptide(L)'
;MLLMIVAAMAPLHVVAEIFSGEGTAYTLGKTSAGNCNFMNALPDADVNYAALNSDQWDGSINCGRCAQVWCDDSRCTSTAKATVQILDRCPECKKGDLDLSPSVFEKITGSSPARLNIKWQFVDCKVPGSVKYCLKGGSNGFWTAIQPTNVKSGVKSMTISGQSTTMVDSAYYYLLDGKSAVETDLSTIKVTLTSITEGGSEGTSPVIIVLAACAAIGMVALAIMAVIVKKKKLDDKRNDRRETPSGVVTRSFDGMATPANHRTDIAILNDAMTSLAAVAATPLPPSAAVHAITAPGYHKPKPVSYLFGGASAVGAVFFTHPFDLLKVHLQTSKREQLGLFTAVQRVLCSQGLSGLYQGISGGVMREGTYSTMRFAVYQSLKDSAVARNNGERISTLHNVCLGMVGGVFGGAFGNPADIVNIRMQADGRLPEAQRRGYKHAIDGLIRIEKEEGLQALTRGIRPNIIRAMLLTTGQIAAYDLAKNWLLDNSAFKLNDNFQTHVLASMVAGLVATTACAPADVVKTRLMNMKHNEYKSATDCFLKVIEHEGVRGLYKGWLPAYMRLGPQTLLTFVFMEQLRHRFL
;
A
#
# COMPACT_ATOMS: atom_id res chain seq x y z
N MET A 1 -13.14 8.56 21.76
CA MET A 1 -12.60 9.23 20.54
C MET A 1 -11.61 8.35 19.76
N LEU A 2 -11.37 7.09 20.16
CA LEU A 2 -10.69 6.06 19.35
C LEU A 2 -11.68 5.30 18.43
N LEU A 3 -12.97 5.27 18.79
CA LEU A 3 -14.06 4.72 17.97
C LEU A 3 -14.30 5.46 16.63
N MET A 4 -13.81 6.70 16.46
CA MET A 4 -13.92 7.40 15.18
C MET A 4 -12.77 7.09 14.20
N ILE A 5 -11.74 6.37 14.66
CA ILE A 5 -10.56 6.02 13.83
C ILE A 5 -10.81 4.74 13.02
N VAL A 6 -11.72 3.86 13.47
CA VAL A 6 -12.18 2.71 12.67
C VAL A 6 -13.14 3.15 11.55
N ALA A 7 -13.85 4.27 11.72
CA ALA A 7 -14.74 4.84 10.70
C ALA A 7 -13.99 5.64 9.60
N ALA A 8 -12.72 5.97 9.81
CA ALA A 8 -11.91 6.72 8.84
C ALA A 8 -11.03 5.82 7.94
N MET A 9 -11.07 4.49 8.14
CA MET A 9 -10.66 3.51 7.13
C MET A 9 -11.89 3.02 6.35
N ALA A 10 -12.70 3.96 5.86
CA ALA A 10 -13.51 3.63 4.70
C ALA A 10 -12.53 3.25 3.57
N PRO A 11 -12.81 2.20 2.78
CA PRO A 11 -12.04 1.98 1.56
C PRO A 11 -12.02 3.30 0.80
N LEU A 12 -10.87 3.71 0.26
CA LEU A 12 -10.85 4.70 -0.79
C LEU A 12 -11.67 4.07 -1.93
N HIS A 13 -12.98 4.25 -1.89
CA HIS A 13 -13.84 3.90 -3.00
C HIS A 13 -13.35 4.80 -4.12
N VAL A 14 -12.73 4.20 -5.12
CA VAL A 14 -12.74 4.77 -6.45
C VAL A 14 -14.22 4.95 -6.74
N VAL A 15 -14.71 6.18 -6.59
CA VAL A 15 -16.09 6.50 -6.93
C VAL A 15 -16.17 6.29 -8.43
N ALA A 16 -16.83 5.22 -8.85
CA ALA A 16 -17.15 4.99 -10.25
C ALA A 16 -17.85 6.26 -10.77
N GLU A 17 -17.42 6.77 -11.92
CA GLU A 17 -17.98 7.98 -12.49
C GLU A 17 -19.45 7.72 -12.85
N ILE A 18 -20.37 8.45 -12.21
CA ILE A 18 -21.81 8.34 -12.46
C ILE A 18 -22.18 9.40 -13.49
N PHE A 19 -22.71 8.93 -14.62
CA PHE A 19 -23.27 9.76 -15.66
C PHE A 19 -24.76 10.02 -15.40
N SER A 20 -25.22 11.21 -15.78
CA SER A 20 -26.63 11.61 -15.71
C SER A 20 -27.05 12.11 -17.09
N GLY A 21 -28.23 11.71 -17.55
CA GLY A 21 -28.76 12.09 -18.86
C GLY A 21 -30.17 11.54 -19.08
N GLU A 22 -30.64 11.57 -20.32
CA GLU A 22 -31.95 11.04 -20.70
C GLU A 22 -31.86 9.57 -21.15
N GLY A 23 -32.80 8.77 -20.67
CA GLY A 23 -33.09 7.43 -21.16
C GLY A 23 -34.20 7.48 -22.18
N THR A 24 -33.99 6.82 -23.32
CA THR A 24 -35.05 6.49 -24.31
C THR A 24 -35.10 4.98 -24.52
N ALA A 25 -36.01 4.50 -25.37
CA ALA A 25 -36.04 3.09 -25.73
C ALA A 25 -36.01 2.86 -27.25
N TYR A 26 -35.26 1.85 -27.68
CA TYR A 26 -35.17 1.42 -29.07
C TYR A 26 -35.11 -0.10 -29.20
N THR A 27 -35.58 -0.60 -30.33
CA THR A 27 -35.57 -2.02 -30.66
C THR A 27 -34.37 -2.36 -31.52
N LEU A 28 -33.54 -3.29 -31.04
CA LEU A 28 -32.44 -3.87 -31.81
C LEU A 28 -32.87 -5.25 -32.31
N GLY A 29 -32.93 -5.44 -33.62
CA GLY A 29 -33.46 -6.68 -34.20
C GLY A 29 -32.61 -7.92 -33.86
N LYS A 30 -31.28 -7.78 -33.81
CA LYS A 30 -30.31 -8.81 -33.38
C LYS A 30 -29.06 -8.13 -32.83
N THR A 31 -28.33 -8.78 -31.94
CA THR A 31 -27.08 -8.23 -31.35
C THR A 31 -25.99 -7.92 -32.39
N SER A 32 -26.03 -8.58 -33.55
CA SER A 32 -25.14 -8.31 -34.68
C SER A 32 -25.58 -7.13 -35.56
N ALA A 33 -26.78 -6.58 -35.36
CA ALA A 33 -27.30 -5.47 -36.17
C ALA A 33 -26.86 -4.10 -35.66
N GLY A 34 -26.41 -4.00 -34.41
CA GLY A 34 -25.93 -2.75 -33.83
C GLY A 34 -24.55 -2.38 -34.36
N ASN A 35 -24.13 -1.13 -34.12
CA ASN A 35 -22.82 -0.62 -34.55
C ASN A 35 -21.63 -1.44 -34.01
N CYS A 36 -21.76 -2.11 -32.86
CA CYS A 36 -20.71 -3.01 -32.38
C CYS A 36 -20.62 -4.32 -33.20
N ASN A 37 -21.68 -4.70 -33.93
CA ASN A 37 -21.76 -5.90 -34.77
C ASN A 37 -21.25 -7.17 -34.03
N PHE A 38 -21.81 -7.45 -32.86
CA PHE A 38 -21.38 -8.58 -32.03
C PHE A 38 -21.83 -9.92 -32.62
N MET A 39 -20.85 -10.75 -32.98
CA MET A 39 -21.02 -12.12 -33.46
C MET A 39 -21.48 -13.06 -32.33
N ASN A 40 -21.05 -12.80 -31.10
CA ASN A 40 -21.43 -13.57 -29.91
C ASN A 40 -21.51 -12.63 -28.70
N ALA A 41 -22.70 -12.11 -28.43
CA ALA A 41 -22.98 -11.25 -27.28
C ALA A 41 -23.20 -12.06 -25.99
N LEU A 42 -23.43 -11.38 -24.86
CA LEU A 42 -23.79 -12.08 -23.62
C LEU A 42 -25.17 -12.74 -23.74
N PRO A 43 -25.45 -13.83 -22.99
CA PRO A 43 -26.70 -14.58 -23.11
C PRO A 43 -27.97 -13.74 -22.96
N ASP A 44 -27.94 -12.71 -22.11
CA ASP A 44 -29.09 -11.84 -21.85
C ASP A 44 -29.05 -10.51 -22.65
N ALA A 45 -28.13 -10.37 -23.60
CA ALA A 45 -27.89 -9.12 -24.33
C ALA A 45 -28.88 -8.89 -25.49
N ASP A 46 -29.72 -9.88 -25.80
CA ASP A 46 -30.87 -9.76 -26.70
C ASP A 46 -32.01 -8.95 -26.08
N VAL A 47 -32.10 -8.93 -24.75
CA VAL A 47 -33.13 -8.19 -23.99
C VAL A 47 -32.56 -7.17 -23.01
N ASN A 48 -31.25 -7.17 -22.74
CA ASN A 48 -30.57 -6.21 -21.87
C ASN A 48 -29.43 -5.51 -22.61
N TYR A 49 -29.78 -4.65 -23.56
CA TYR A 49 -28.82 -3.87 -24.34
C TYR A 49 -29.09 -2.37 -24.23
N ALA A 50 -28.08 -1.58 -24.62
CA ALA A 50 -28.18 -0.14 -24.77
C ALA A 50 -27.34 0.38 -25.95
N ALA A 51 -27.74 1.54 -26.47
CA ALA A 51 -26.97 2.35 -27.39
C ALA A 51 -26.35 3.54 -26.65
N LEU A 52 -25.06 3.79 -26.92
CA LEU A 52 -24.29 4.85 -26.27
C LEU A 52 -24.21 6.09 -27.15
N ASN A 53 -24.24 7.28 -26.55
CA ASN A 53 -24.08 8.54 -27.27
C ASN A 53 -22.72 8.66 -27.97
N SER A 54 -22.64 9.50 -29.00
CA SER A 54 -21.44 9.68 -29.83
C SER A 54 -20.19 10.11 -29.05
N ASP A 55 -20.34 10.98 -28.04
CA ASP A 55 -19.20 11.49 -27.26
C ASP A 55 -18.58 10.40 -26.41
N GLN A 56 -19.40 9.54 -25.80
CA GLN A 56 -18.96 8.43 -24.96
C GLN A 56 -18.75 7.14 -25.76
N TRP A 57 -19.08 7.10 -27.06
CA TRP A 57 -18.79 5.98 -27.95
C TRP A 57 -17.29 5.76 -28.14
N ASP A 58 -16.52 6.86 -28.17
CA ASP A 58 -15.05 6.90 -28.21
C ASP A 58 -14.44 5.89 -29.21
N GLY A 59 -14.83 6.02 -30.48
CA GLY A 59 -14.30 5.18 -31.55
C GLY A 59 -14.60 3.68 -31.41
N SER A 60 -15.73 3.29 -30.81
CA SER A 60 -16.12 1.89 -30.56
C SER A 60 -15.34 1.19 -29.45
N ILE A 61 -14.49 1.89 -28.69
CA ILE A 61 -13.72 1.30 -27.58
C ILE A 61 -14.63 0.81 -26.44
N ASN A 62 -15.83 1.41 -26.30
CA ASN A 62 -16.81 1.05 -25.29
C ASN A 62 -17.78 -0.06 -25.72
N CYS A 63 -17.63 -0.60 -26.93
CA CYS A 63 -18.40 -1.74 -27.39
C CYS A 63 -18.23 -2.97 -26.48
N GLY A 64 -19.35 -3.59 -26.14
CA GLY A 64 -19.40 -4.81 -25.33
C GLY A 64 -19.17 -4.60 -23.83
N ARG A 65 -18.87 -3.37 -23.39
CA ARG A 65 -18.86 -3.01 -21.96
C ARG A 65 -20.26 -3.09 -21.39
N CYS A 66 -20.36 -3.25 -20.06
CA CYS A 66 -21.63 -3.25 -19.37
C CYS A 66 -21.83 -1.95 -18.59
N ALA A 67 -23.07 -1.50 -18.51
CA ALA A 67 -23.47 -0.36 -17.71
C ALA A 67 -24.57 -0.78 -16.74
N GLN A 68 -24.54 -0.27 -15.51
CA GLN A 68 -25.66 -0.36 -14.59
C GLN A 68 -26.45 0.95 -14.68
N VAL A 69 -27.74 0.84 -14.96
CA VAL A 69 -28.65 1.96 -15.22
C VAL A 69 -29.81 1.93 -14.23
N TRP A 70 -30.25 3.11 -13.79
CA TRP A 70 -31.44 3.28 -12.96
C TRP A 70 -32.13 4.62 -13.26
N CYS A 71 -33.43 4.68 -12.99
CA CYS A 71 -34.18 5.92 -13.19
C CYS A 71 -33.84 6.97 -12.10
N ASP A 72 -33.78 8.24 -12.50
CA ASP A 72 -33.59 9.42 -11.66
C ASP A 72 -34.64 10.49 -11.98
N ASP A 73 -35.87 10.07 -12.25
CA ASP A 73 -36.99 10.94 -12.60
C ASP A 73 -38.16 10.75 -11.62
N SER A 74 -38.80 11.85 -11.24
CA SER A 74 -39.99 11.86 -10.38
C SER A 74 -41.17 11.06 -10.93
N ARG A 75 -41.19 10.81 -12.25
CA ARG A 75 -42.25 10.08 -12.96
C ARG A 75 -42.07 8.56 -12.91
N CYS A 76 -40.94 8.06 -12.41
CA CYS A 76 -40.68 6.63 -12.35
C CYS A 76 -41.41 5.94 -11.21
N THR A 77 -42.07 4.83 -11.53
CA THR A 77 -42.81 4.00 -10.57
C THR A 77 -41.96 2.82 -10.06
N SER A 78 -40.82 2.56 -10.71
CA SER A 78 -39.85 1.52 -10.34
C SER A 78 -38.55 2.12 -9.79
N THR A 79 -37.96 1.46 -8.78
CA THR A 79 -36.62 1.77 -8.27
C THR A 79 -35.59 0.70 -8.66
N ALA A 80 -35.92 -0.15 -9.63
CA ALA A 80 -35.07 -1.24 -10.05
C ALA A 80 -33.83 -0.71 -10.80
N LYS A 81 -32.71 -1.42 -10.63
CA LYS A 81 -31.51 -1.23 -11.46
C LYS A 81 -31.41 -2.36 -12.47
N ALA A 82 -30.92 -2.04 -13.66
CA ALA A 82 -30.66 -3.02 -14.72
C ALA A 82 -29.21 -2.94 -15.18
N THR A 83 -28.64 -4.07 -15.58
CA THR A 83 -27.32 -4.12 -16.23
C THR A 83 -27.55 -4.36 -17.71
N VAL A 84 -26.98 -3.50 -18.55
CA VAL A 84 -27.09 -3.55 -20.00
C VAL A 84 -25.72 -3.74 -20.64
N GLN A 85 -25.67 -4.45 -21.77
CA GLN A 85 -24.49 -4.50 -22.62
C GLN A 85 -24.57 -3.40 -23.69
N ILE A 86 -23.48 -2.65 -23.90
CA ILE A 86 -23.40 -1.66 -24.97
C ILE A 86 -23.18 -2.38 -26.30
N LEU A 87 -24.19 -2.33 -27.18
CA LEU A 87 -24.18 -3.01 -28.48
C LEU A 87 -24.30 -2.07 -29.67
N ASP A 88 -24.70 -0.82 -29.42
CA ASP A 88 -25.03 0.12 -30.48
C ASP A 88 -24.62 1.55 -30.13
N ARG A 89 -24.65 2.42 -31.14
CA ARG A 89 -24.41 3.86 -31.01
C ARG A 89 -25.71 4.59 -31.28
N CYS A 90 -26.00 5.61 -30.48
CA CYS A 90 -27.08 6.57 -30.69
C CYS A 90 -26.47 7.91 -31.13
N PRO A 91 -26.43 8.21 -32.44
CA PRO A 91 -25.81 9.44 -32.95
C PRO A 91 -26.46 10.73 -32.45
N GLU A 92 -27.77 10.71 -32.24
CA GLU A 92 -28.61 11.83 -31.81
C GLU A 92 -28.63 12.06 -30.30
N CYS A 93 -28.13 11.10 -29.51
CA CYS A 93 -28.07 11.17 -28.06
C CYS A 93 -26.99 12.15 -27.61
N LYS A 94 -27.29 12.96 -26.58
CA LYS A 94 -26.32 13.88 -25.98
C LYS A 94 -25.41 13.13 -25.01
N LYS A 95 -24.31 13.76 -24.62
CA LYS A 95 -23.43 13.24 -23.56
C LYS A 95 -24.23 12.96 -22.28
N GLY A 96 -24.12 11.74 -21.76
CA GLY A 96 -24.87 11.26 -20.59
C GLY A 96 -26.14 10.47 -20.93
N ASP A 97 -26.69 10.60 -22.15
CA ASP A 97 -27.88 9.88 -22.57
C ASP A 97 -27.57 8.42 -22.93
N LEU A 98 -28.55 7.54 -22.74
CA LEU A 98 -28.55 6.15 -23.20
C LEU A 98 -29.87 5.78 -23.84
N ASP A 99 -29.80 5.12 -24.99
CA ASP A 99 -30.98 4.47 -25.58
C ASP A 99 -31.04 3.02 -25.09
N LEU A 100 -32.14 2.59 -24.49
CA LEU A 100 -32.24 1.31 -23.79
C LEU A 100 -33.13 0.32 -24.55
N SER A 101 -32.95 -0.98 -24.36
CA SER A 101 -33.97 -1.95 -24.77
C SER A 101 -35.32 -1.66 -24.09
N PRO A 102 -36.48 -1.92 -24.74
CA PRO A 102 -37.79 -1.61 -24.16
C PRO A 102 -38.04 -2.33 -22.82
N SER A 103 -37.56 -3.58 -22.73
CA SER A 103 -37.57 -4.40 -21.52
C SER A 103 -36.81 -3.76 -20.36
N VAL A 104 -35.62 -3.21 -20.62
CA VAL A 104 -34.84 -2.51 -19.59
C VAL A 104 -35.49 -1.19 -19.21
N PHE A 105 -35.95 -0.43 -20.20
CA PHE A 105 -36.61 0.85 -19.97
C PHE A 105 -37.84 0.70 -19.08
N GLU A 106 -38.73 -0.25 -19.40
CA GLU A 106 -39.91 -0.56 -18.60
C GLU A 106 -39.50 -1.06 -17.21
N LYS A 107 -38.47 -1.91 -17.10
CA LYS A 107 -38.00 -2.43 -15.81
C LYS A 107 -37.52 -1.33 -14.85
N ILE A 108 -36.76 -0.35 -15.35
CA ILE A 108 -36.18 0.70 -14.49
C ILE A 108 -37.12 1.89 -14.29
N THR A 109 -38.08 2.13 -15.19
CA THR A 109 -39.00 3.29 -15.10
C THR A 109 -40.40 2.90 -14.64
N GLY A 110 -40.82 1.66 -14.90
CA GLY A 110 -42.18 1.16 -14.65
C GLY A 110 -43.25 1.81 -15.55
N SER A 111 -42.83 2.33 -16.72
CA SER A 111 -43.70 2.96 -17.71
C SER A 111 -43.33 2.54 -19.14
N SER A 112 -44.29 2.62 -20.06
CA SER A 112 -44.04 2.44 -21.49
C SER A 112 -43.05 3.50 -22.03
N PRO A 113 -42.35 3.23 -23.15
CA PRO A 113 -41.28 4.09 -23.66
C PRO A 113 -41.61 5.59 -23.66
N ALA A 114 -40.83 6.34 -22.90
CA ALA A 114 -40.88 7.80 -22.79
C ALA A 114 -39.44 8.35 -22.74
N ARG A 115 -39.28 9.67 -22.64
CA ARG A 115 -37.98 10.30 -22.40
C ARG A 115 -37.90 10.74 -20.94
N LEU A 116 -37.08 10.03 -20.16
CA LEU A 116 -37.00 10.19 -18.69
C LEU A 116 -35.54 10.34 -18.24
N ASN A 117 -35.33 11.06 -17.13
CA ASN A 117 -33.98 11.20 -16.58
C ASN A 117 -33.50 9.87 -15.97
N ILE A 118 -32.27 9.50 -16.32
CA ILE A 118 -31.59 8.29 -15.82
C ILE A 118 -30.21 8.65 -15.28
N LYS A 119 -29.71 7.76 -14.43
CA LYS A 119 -28.31 7.72 -14.03
C LYS A 119 -27.73 6.36 -14.35
N TRP A 120 -26.46 6.35 -14.72
CA TRP A 120 -25.76 5.12 -15.03
C TRP A 120 -24.27 5.23 -14.80
N GLN A 121 -23.63 4.08 -14.71
CA GLN A 121 -22.18 3.95 -14.60
C GLN A 121 -21.75 2.68 -15.32
N PHE A 122 -20.52 2.66 -15.84
CA PHE A 122 -19.94 1.43 -16.33
C PHE A 122 -19.70 0.46 -15.16
N VAL A 123 -19.88 -0.82 -15.43
CA VAL A 123 -19.68 -1.91 -14.48
C VAL A 123 -19.07 -3.11 -15.18
N ASP A 124 -18.43 -3.98 -14.41
CA ASP A 124 -17.99 -5.26 -14.92
C ASP A 124 -19.17 -6.11 -15.41
N CYS A 125 -19.03 -6.66 -16.61
CA CYS A 125 -19.99 -7.61 -17.19
C CYS A 125 -20.03 -8.93 -16.42
N LYS A 126 -21.22 -9.51 -16.30
CA LYS A 126 -21.42 -10.87 -15.77
C LYS A 126 -21.15 -11.89 -16.87
N VAL A 127 -19.89 -12.28 -17.02
CA VAL A 127 -19.43 -13.20 -18.08
C VAL A 127 -19.31 -14.64 -17.58
N PRO A 128 -19.95 -15.64 -18.22
CA PRO A 128 -19.75 -17.05 -17.87
C PRO A 128 -18.49 -17.63 -18.53
N GLY A 129 -17.55 -18.13 -17.74
CA GLY A 129 -16.35 -18.82 -18.25
C GLY A 129 -15.22 -17.89 -18.71
N SER A 130 -14.33 -18.40 -19.56
CA SER A 130 -13.16 -17.67 -20.06
C SER A 130 -13.50 -16.74 -21.22
N VAL A 131 -12.62 -15.76 -21.49
CA VAL A 131 -12.70 -14.89 -22.67
C VAL A 131 -12.79 -15.74 -23.93
N LYS A 132 -13.68 -15.34 -24.85
CA LYS A 132 -13.89 -15.98 -26.14
C LYS A 132 -13.48 -15.00 -27.24
N TYR A 133 -13.27 -15.51 -28.45
CA TYR A 133 -12.99 -14.69 -29.61
C TYR A 133 -13.68 -15.28 -30.84
N CYS A 134 -14.19 -14.40 -31.69
CA CYS A 134 -14.85 -14.76 -32.93
C CYS A 134 -13.97 -14.33 -34.10
N LEU A 135 -13.57 -15.29 -34.92
CA LEU A 135 -12.86 -15.02 -36.17
C LEU A 135 -13.87 -14.57 -37.23
N LYS A 136 -13.64 -13.41 -37.85
CA LYS A 136 -14.52 -12.89 -38.89
C LYS A 136 -14.40 -13.74 -40.16
N GLY A 137 -15.54 -14.08 -40.77
CA GLY A 137 -15.58 -14.78 -42.05
C GLY A 137 -14.79 -14.02 -43.12
N GLY A 138 -13.92 -14.73 -43.84
CA GLY A 138 -12.98 -14.15 -44.81
C GLY A 138 -11.57 -13.89 -44.27
N SER A 139 -11.32 -14.16 -42.98
CA SER A 139 -9.95 -14.12 -42.43
C SER A 139 -9.03 -15.16 -43.08
N ASN A 140 -7.81 -14.76 -43.42
CA ASN A 140 -6.74 -15.55 -44.03
C ASN A 140 -5.37 -15.11 -43.46
N GLY A 141 -4.28 -15.78 -43.85
CA GLY A 141 -2.94 -15.52 -43.32
C GLY A 141 -2.42 -14.10 -43.53
N PHE A 142 -2.98 -13.34 -44.47
CA PHE A 142 -2.61 -11.96 -44.81
C PHE A 142 -3.64 -10.93 -44.32
N TRP A 143 -4.80 -11.36 -43.85
CA TRP A 143 -5.85 -10.49 -43.37
C TRP A 143 -6.63 -11.21 -42.28
N THR A 144 -6.40 -10.85 -41.02
CA THR A 144 -7.03 -11.54 -39.88
C THR A 144 -7.79 -10.53 -39.04
N ALA A 145 -9.11 -10.74 -38.93
CA ALA A 145 -9.99 -9.89 -38.12
C ALA A 145 -10.67 -10.71 -37.02
N ILE A 146 -10.47 -10.31 -35.76
CA ILE A 146 -10.97 -11.02 -34.58
C ILE A 146 -11.79 -10.06 -33.72
N GLN A 147 -12.94 -10.55 -33.24
CA GLN A 147 -13.77 -9.86 -32.25
C GLN A 147 -13.67 -10.56 -30.89
N PRO A 148 -13.17 -9.90 -29.84
CA PRO A 148 -13.20 -10.45 -28.49
C PRO A 148 -14.63 -10.45 -27.96
N THR A 149 -15.02 -11.55 -27.31
CA THR A 149 -16.33 -11.74 -26.70
C THR A 149 -16.18 -12.32 -25.30
N ASN A 150 -17.22 -12.21 -24.47
CA ASN A 150 -17.19 -12.68 -23.08
C ASN A 150 -16.10 -11.99 -22.22
N VAL A 151 -15.94 -10.68 -22.39
CA VAL A 151 -14.94 -9.84 -21.67
C VAL A 151 -15.57 -9.11 -20.48
N LYS A 152 -14.81 -8.99 -19.38
CA LYS A 152 -15.33 -8.43 -18.12
C LYS A 152 -15.43 -6.90 -18.11
N SER A 153 -14.38 -6.18 -18.52
CA SER A 153 -14.26 -4.72 -18.32
C SER A 153 -14.03 -3.92 -19.61
N GLY A 154 -14.26 -4.53 -20.78
CA GLY A 154 -13.94 -3.95 -22.09
C GLY A 154 -12.48 -4.16 -22.51
N VAL A 155 -12.18 -3.94 -23.79
CA VAL A 155 -10.86 -4.16 -24.38
C VAL A 155 -10.25 -2.83 -24.84
N LYS A 156 -9.09 -2.49 -24.29
CA LYS A 156 -8.32 -1.30 -24.64
C LYS A 156 -7.47 -1.53 -25.89
N SER A 157 -6.84 -2.70 -25.98
CA SER A 157 -6.02 -3.09 -27.13
C SER A 157 -5.90 -4.60 -27.23
N MET A 158 -5.59 -5.08 -28.44
CA MET A 158 -5.38 -6.49 -28.74
C MET A 158 -4.11 -6.68 -29.58
N THR A 159 -3.46 -7.83 -29.43
CA THR A 159 -2.43 -8.30 -30.36
C THR A 159 -2.79 -9.68 -30.90
N ILE A 160 -2.48 -9.91 -32.17
CA ILE A 160 -2.68 -11.17 -32.87
C ILE A 160 -1.29 -11.68 -33.24
N SER A 161 -0.91 -12.86 -32.74
CA SER A 161 0.41 -13.48 -32.96
C SER A 161 1.59 -12.55 -32.62
N GLY A 162 1.41 -11.70 -31.59
CA GLY A 162 2.42 -10.74 -31.15
C GLY A 162 2.49 -9.44 -31.96
N GLN A 163 1.66 -9.29 -33.00
CA GLN A 163 1.55 -8.08 -33.82
C GLN A 163 0.41 -7.18 -33.30
N SER A 164 0.64 -5.86 -33.33
CA SER A 164 -0.38 -4.88 -32.97
C SER A 164 -1.49 -4.84 -34.01
N THR A 165 -2.74 -4.83 -33.54
CA THR A 165 -3.92 -4.70 -34.41
C THR A 165 -4.47 -3.29 -34.42
N THR A 166 -5.16 -2.94 -35.49
CA THR A 166 -5.97 -1.72 -35.59
C THR A 166 -7.43 -2.07 -35.35
N MET A 167 -8.11 -1.35 -34.46
CA MET A 167 -9.56 -1.50 -34.28
C MET A 167 -10.30 -0.85 -35.46
N VAL A 168 -11.29 -1.54 -36.02
CA VAL A 168 -12.11 -1.01 -37.10
C VAL A 168 -13.26 -0.21 -36.48
N ASP A 169 -13.26 1.11 -36.64
CA ASP A 169 -14.23 1.98 -35.96
C ASP A 169 -15.69 1.71 -36.39
N SER A 170 -15.92 1.23 -37.62
CA SER A 170 -17.25 0.92 -38.14
C SER A 170 -17.82 -0.43 -37.69
N ALA A 171 -17.02 -1.28 -37.05
CA ALA A 171 -17.47 -2.52 -36.46
C ALA A 171 -16.42 -3.09 -35.51
N TYR A 172 -16.79 -3.49 -34.29
CA TYR A 172 -15.88 -3.88 -33.21
C TYR A 172 -15.05 -5.14 -33.53
N TYR A 173 -14.02 -4.96 -34.35
CA TYR A 173 -13.06 -5.96 -34.80
C TYR A 173 -11.66 -5.39 -34.68
N TYR A 174 -10.74 -6.21 -34.22
CA TYR A 174 -9.31 -5.92 -34.24
C TYR A 174 -8.70 -6.61 -35.45
N LEU A 175 -8.16 -5.79 -36.34
CA LEU A 175 -7.63 -6.19 -37.62
C LEU A 175 -6.11 -6.21 -37.61
N LEU A 176 -5.53 -7.31 -38.08
CA LEU A 176 -4.16 -7.38 -38.56
C LEU A 176 -4.18 -7.27 -40.09
N ASP A 177 -3.70 -6.14 -40.62
CA ASP A 177 -3.55 -5.96 -42.07
C ASP A 177 -2.25 -6.60 -42.56
N GLY A 178 -2.23 -7.12 -43.79
CA GLY A 178 -1.11 -7.86 -44.38
C GLY A 178 0.18 -7.06 -44.60
N LYS A 179 0.33 -5.90 -43.95
CA LYS A 179 1.57 -5.11 -43.91
C LYS A 179 2.54 -5.66 -42.86
N SER A 180 2.09 -6.52 -41.94
CA SER A 180 2.97 -7.23 -41.01
C SER A 180 3.73 -8.34 -41.75
N ALA A 181 5.05 -8.40 -41.59
CA ALA A 181 5.95 -9.36 -42.24
C ALA A 181 5.80 -10.83 -41.76
N VAL A 182 4.68 -11.15 -41.09
CA VAL A 182 4.42 -12.43 -40.45
C VAL A 182 3.06 -12.94 -40.90
N GLU A 183 3.05 -14.04 -41.66
CA GLU A 183 1.85 -14.76 -42.02
C GLU A 183 1.20 -15.38 -40.77
N THR A 184 -0.10 -15.21 -40.61
CA THR A 184 -0.83 -15.72 -39.44
C THR A 184 -1.36 -17.13 -39.69
N ASP A 185 -0.86 -18.12 -38.96
CA ASP A 185 -1.45 -19.46 -38.96
C ASP A 185 -2.79 -19.45 -38.22
N LEU A 186 -3.88 -19.61 -38.98
CA LEU A 186 -5.25 -19.63 -38.46
C LEU A 186 -5.57 -20.86 -37.60
N SER A 187 -4.75 -21.91 -37.65
CA SER A 187 -4.91 -23.10 -36.81
C SER A 187 -4.37 -22.90 -35.39
N THR A 188 -3.45 -21.95 -35.18
CA THR A 188 -2.84 -21.64 -33.89
C THR A 188 -2.71 -20.13 -33.63
N ILE A 189 -3.85 -19.44 -33.52
CA ILE A 189 -3.86 -17.99 -33.25
C ILE A 189 -3.59 -17.70 -31.77
N LYS A 190 -2.53 -16.94 -31.47
CA LYS A 190 -2.27 -16.41 -30.13
C LYS A 190 -2.82 -14.99 -30.01
N VAL A 191 -3.79 -14.80 -29.11
CA VAL A 191 -4.40 -13.48 -28.87
C VAL A 191 -4.05 -13.01 -27.46
N THR A 192 -3.55 -11.78 -27.34
CA THR A 192 -3.33 -11.11 -26.06
C THR A 192 -4.17 -9.84 -26.00
N LEU A 193 -4.86 -9.62 -24.88
CA LEU A 193 -5.81 -8.53 -24.69
C LEU A 193 -5.40 -7.67 -23.50
N THR A 194 -5.58 -6.36 -23.62
CA THR A 194 -5.46 -5.41 -22.50
C THR A 194 -6.86 -4.89 -22.16
N SER A 195 -7.27 -4.95 -20.89
CA SER A 195 -8.57 -4.44 -20.45
C SER A 195 -8.57 -2.93 -20.24
N ILE A 196 -9.74 -2.30 -20.35
CA ILE A 196 -9.94 -0.91 -19.92
C ILE A 196 -10.00 -0.90 -18.38
N THR A 197 -9.07 -0.20 -17.74
CA THR A 197 -9.10 0.10 -16.30
C THR A 197 -9.63 1.51 -16.10
N GLU A 198 -10.79 1.66 -15.43
CA GLU A 198 -11.32 2.98 -15.11
C GLU A 198 -10.48 3.66 -14.01
N GLY A 199 -10.01 4.88 -14.29
CA GLY A 199 -9.26 5.71 -13.35
C GLY A 199 -7.95 6.30 -13.89
N GLY A 200 -7.97 6.96 -15.05
CA GLY A 200 -6.81 7.67 -15.60
C GLY A 200 -7.15 9.11 -15.96
N SER A 201 -6.98 10.05 -15.03
CA SER A 201 -6.95 11.48 -15.37
C SER A 201 -5.64 11.81 -16.06
N GLU A 202 -5.70 12.27 -17.30
CA GLU A 202 -4.63 13.02 -17.93
C GLU A 202 -4.34 14.30 -17.14
N GLY A 203 -3.06 14.64 -16.96
CA GLY A 203 -2.66 16.00 -16.59
C GLY A 203 -2.24 16.26 -15.14
N THR A 204 -1.61 15.33 -14.43
CA THR A 204 -0.63 15.69 -13.38
C THR A 204 0.37 14.56 -13.20
N SER A 205 1.67 14.86 -13.14
CA SER A 205 2.71 13.83 -12.99
C SER A 205 2.40 12.93 -11.77
N PRO A 206 2.29 11.60 -11.94
CA PRO A 206 2.01 10.68 -10.82
C PRO A 206 3.11 10.70 -9.76
N VAL A 207 4.30 11.22 -10.06
CA VAL A 207 5.34 11.53 -9.07
C VAL A 207 4.86 12.62 -8.10
N ILE A 208 4.13 13.64 -8.58
CA ILE A 208 3.53 14.68 -7.73
C ILE A 208 2.36 14.11 -6.94
N ILE A 209 1.58 13.18 -7.49
CA ILE A 209 0.48 12.52 -6.76
C ILE A 209 1.02 11.57 -5.67
N VAL A 210 2.10 10.82 -5.94
CA VAL A 210 2.78 9.96 -4.96
C VAL A 210 3.49 10.80 -3.90
N LEU A 211 4.19 11.87 -4.29
CA LEU A 211 4.80 12.80 -3.36
C LEU A 211 3.73 13.55 -2.56
N ALA A 212 2.60 13.92 -3.14
CA ALA A 212 1.49 14.59 -2.46
C ALA A 212 0.68 13.63 -1.59
N ALA A 213 0.53 12.35 -1.94
CA ALA A 213 -0.13 11.34 -1.11
C ALA A 213 0.77 10.89 0.05
N CYS A 214 2.08 10.73 -0.18
CA CYS A 214 3.04 10.42 0.88
C CYS A 214 3.35 11.64 1.75
N ALA A 215 3.41 12.84 1.16
CA ALA A 215 3.42 14.09 1.90
C ALA A 215 2.06 14.31 2.57
N ALA A 216 0.91 13.92 2.02
CA ALA A 216 -0.38 14.06 2.71
C ALA A 216 -0.49 13.06 3.85
N ILE A 217 -0.05 11.81 3.72
CA ILE A 217 -0.05 10.84 4.84
C ILE A 217 0.97 11.24 5.90
N GLY A 218 2.16 11.69 5.49
CA GLY A 218 3.18 12.23 6.37
C GLY A 218 2.74 13.53 7.04
N MET A 219 2.16 14.48 6.29
CA MET A 219 1.63 15.76 6.77
C MET A 219 0.35 15.58 7.57
N VAL A 220 -0.48 14.57 7.30
CA VAL A 220 -1.64 14.21 8.12
C VAL A 220 -1.15 13.57 9.41
N ALA A 221 -0.13 12.70 9.41
CA ALA A 221 0.49 12.21 10.63
C ALA A 221 1.17 13.35 11.43
N LEU A 222 1.86 14.27 10.76
CA LEU A 222 2.51 15.45 11.36
C LEU A 222 1.48 16.49 11.82
N ALA A 223 0.38 16.69 11.11
CA ALA A 223 -0.73 17.59 11.45
C ALA A 223 -1.60 17.00 12.56
N ILE A 224 -1.86 15.70 12.57
CA ILE A 224 -2.48 14.98 13.69
C ILE A 224 -1.61 15.15 14.93
N MET A 225 -0.29 14.97 14.80
CA MET A 225 0.64 15.21 15.92
C MET A 225 0.67 16.69 16.33
N ALA A 226 0.60 17.64 15.39
CA ALA A 226 0.54 19.07 15.67
C ALA A 226 -0.79 19.50 16.32
N VAL A 227 -1.92 18.90 15.93
CA VAL A 227 -3.25 19.13 16.51
C VAL A 227 -3.32 18.52 17.92
N ILE A 228 -2.77 17.32 18.12
CA ILE A 228 -2.64 16.70 19.46
C ILE A 228 -1.74 17.58 20.36
N VAL A 229 -0.65 18.12 19.82
CA VAL A 229 0.25 19.06 20.53
C VAL A 229 -0.47 20.37 20.88
N LYS A 230 -1.21 20.96 19.95
CA LYS A 230 -1.95 22.21 20.17
C LYS A 230 -3.02 22.02 21.24
N LYS A 231 -3.72 20.88 21.21
CA LYS A 231 -4.69 20.49 22.25
C LYS A 231 -4.02 20.31 23.61
N LYS A 232 -2.89 19.59 23.69
CA LYS A 232 -2.13 19.40 24.94
C LYS A 232 -1.57 20.71 25.52
N LYS A 233 -1.05 21.60 24.67
CA LYS A 233 -0.53 22.92 25.11
C LYS A 233 -1.64 23.86 25.61
N LEU A 234 -2.85 23.72 25.07
CA LEU A 234 -4.04 24.43 25.56
C LEU A 234 -4.54 23.84 26.88
N ASP A 235 -4.50 22.52 27.04
CA ASP A 235 -4.90 21.83 28.27
C ASP A 235 -3.90 22.10 29.42
N ASP A 236 -2.59 22.08 29.16
CA ASP A 236 -1.55 22.44 30.15
C ASP A 236 -1.70 23.91 30.58
N LYS A 237 -1.92 24.84 29.62
CA LYS A 237 -2.20 26.26 29.93
C LYS A 237 -3.51 26.49 30.69
N ARG A 238 -4.47 25.56 30.58
CA ARG A 238 -5.75 25.60 31.29
C ARG A 238 -5.61 25.04 32.71
N ASN A 239 -4.71 24.07 32.93
CA ASN A 239 -4.36 23.59 34.26
C ASN A 239 -3.51 24.60 35.04
N ASP A 240 -2.50 25.21 34.43
CA ASP A 240 -1.68 26.25 35.08
C ASP A 240 -2.53 27.47 35.53
N ARG A 241 -3.59 27.82 34.77
CA ARG A 241 -4.54 28.89 35.15
C ARG A 241 -5.52 28.49 36.24
N ARG A 242 -5.68 27.21 36.54
CA ARG A 242 -6.51 26.75 37.66
C ARG A 242 -5.75 26.74 38.98
N GLU A 243 -4.42 26.77 38.96
CA GLU A 243 -3.59 26.65 40.16
C GLU A 243 -3.22 27.99 40.84
N THR A 244 -3.64 29.16 40.33
CA THR A 244 -3.57 30.44 41.07
C THR A 244 -4.67 31.42 40.62
N PRO A 245 -5.29 32.27 41.49
CA PRO A 245 -4.85 32.70 42.83
C PRO A 245 -5.89 32.51 43.94
N SER A 246 -5.51 31.85 45.03
CA SER A 246 -6.00 32.08 46.41
C SER A 246 -4.96 31.45 47.34
N GLY A 247 -4.20 32.29 48.03
CA GLY A 247 -3.04 31.85 48.81
C GLY A 247 -3.44 31.04 50.03
N VAL A 248 -3.01 29.78 50.09
CA VAL A 248 -2.52 29.10 51.30
C VAL A 248 -1.53 28.03 50.82
N VAL A 249 -0.26 28.18 51.17
CA VAL A 249 0.75 27.13 51.00
C VAL A 249 0.69 26.22 52.22
N THR A 250 -0.08 25.14 52.15
CA THR A 250 0.14 23.98 53.04
C THR A 250 1.12 23.05 52.36
N ARG A 251 2.39 23.06 52.81
CA ARG A 251 3.32 21.95 52.55
C ARG A 251 2.76 20.69 53.21
N SER A 252 2.26 19.74 52.41
CA SER A 252 2.25 18.33 52.81
C SER A 252 3.46 17.65 52.23
N PHE A 253 4.34 17.21 53.13
CA PHE A 253 5.34 16.18 52.91
C PHE A 253 4.60 14.85 52.82
N ASP A 254 4.28 14.40 51.61
CA ASP A 254 3.89 13.02 51.26
C ASP A 254 4.08 12.95 49.74
N GLY A 255 5.08 12.27 49.18
CA GLY A 255 5.25 10.83 49.22
C GLY A 255 5.25 10.37 47.75
N MET A 256 6.40 9.84 47.29
CA MET A 256 6.59 9.03 46.08
C MET A 256 5.91 9.47 44.76
N ALA A 257 6.73 9.80 43.76
CA ALA A 257 6.31 9.91 42.36
C ALA A 257 5.55 8.65 41.91
N THR A 258 4.22 8.72 41.89
CA THR A 258 3.33 7.66 41.41
C THR A 258 3.14 7.67 39.88
N PRO A 259 2.82 6.52 39.27
CA PRO A 259 3.03 6.21 37.86
C PRO A 259 1.86 6.63 36.96
N ALA A 260 1.66 7.93 36.73
CA ALA A 260 0.51 8.41 35.95
C ALA A 260 0.66 8.23 34.42
N ASN A 261 1.87 8.25 33.87
CA ASN A 261 2.10 8.11 32.41
C ASN A 261 2.12 6.66 31.90
N HIS A 262 2.18 5.67 32.80
CA HIS A 262 2.38 4.26 32.43
C HIS A 262 1.08 3.55 32.02
N ARG A 263 -0.06 3.94 32.61
CA ARG A 263 -1.39 3.41 32.21
C ARG A 263 -1.71 3.70 30.75
N THR A 264 -1.27 4.84 30.21
CA THR A 264 -1.53 5.21 28.81
C THR A 264 -0.74 4.39 27.80
N ASP A 265 0.50 3.97 28.09
CA ASP A 265 1.31 3.22 27.10
C ASP A 265 0.92 1.74 26.99
N ILE A 266 0.56 1.10 28.12
CA ILE A 266 0.01 -0.27 28.13
C ILE A 266 -1.42 -0.28 27.57
N ALA A 267 -2.23 0.74 27.87
CA ALA A 267 -3.58 0.86 27.32
C ALA A 267 -3.56 1.06 25.79
N ILE A 268 -2.61 1.81 25.23
CA ILE A 268 -2.48 1.95 23.76
C ILE A 268 -2.08 0.63 23.11
N LEU A 269 -1.18 -0.14 23.74
CA LEU A 269 -0.81 -1.48 23.27
C LEU A 269 -2.01 -2.43 23.33
N ASN A 270 -2.77 -2.42 24.43
CA ASN A 270 -3.98 -3.23 24.58
C ASN A 270 -5.08 -2.80 23.61
N ASP A 271 -5.33 -1.50 23.42
CA ASP A 271 -6.34 -0.99 22.48
C ASP A 271 -5.98 -1.29 21.02
N ALA A 272 -4.70 -1.16 20.66
CA ALA A 272 -4.20 -1.56 19.34
C ALA A 272 -4.34 -3.06 19.14
N MET A 273 -3.90 -3.88 20.10
CA MET A 273 -4.01 -5.35 20.02
C MET A 273 -5.46 -5.83 19.96
N THR A 274 -6.37 -5.21 20.70
CA THR A 274 -7.80 -5.55 20.72
C THR A 274 -8.49 -5.13 19.42
N SER A 275 -8.15 -3.97 18.86
CA SER A 275 -8.69 -3.49 17.58
C SER A 275 -8.16 -4.31 16.39
N LEU A 276 -6.90 -4.75 16.43
CA LEU A 276 -6.30 -5.60 15.38
C LEU A 276 -6.76 -7.06 15.47
N ALA A 277 -7.02 -7.58 16.68
CA ALA A 277 -7.67 -8.89 16.86
C ALA A 277 -9.11 -8.89 16.32
N ALA A 278 -9.84 -7.77 16.45
CA ALA A 278 -11.17 -7.61 15.87
C ALA A 278 -11.16 -7.63 14.33
N VAL A 279 -10.17 -7.01 13.67
CA VAL A 279 -10.00 -7.06 12.20
C VAL A 279 -9.62 -8.45 11.71
N ALA A 280 -8.85 -9.22 12.49
CA ALA A 280 -8.54 -10.62 12.18
C ALA A 280 -9.72 -11.59 12.49
N ALA A 281 -10.75 -11.12 13.20
CA ALA A 281 -11.90 -11.91 13.64
C ALA A 281 -13.19 -11.63 12.85
N THR A 282 -13.20 -10.69 11.90
CA THR A 282 -14.39 -10.42 11.08
C THR A 282 -14.66 -11.60 10.12
N PRO A 283 -15.89 -12.15 10.09
CA PRO A 283 -16.26 -13.18 9.13
C PRO A 283 -16.35 -12.59 7.73
N LEU A 284 -15.82 -13.31 6.73
CA LEU A 284 -15.92 -12.93 5.33
C LEU A 284 -17.35 -13.18 4.81
N PRO A 285 -17.91 -12.30 3.95
CA PRO A 285 -19.06 -12.67 3.14
C PRO A 285 -18.67 -13.84 2.22
N PRO A 286 -19.61 -14.76 1.90
CA PRO A 286 -19.29 -15.93 1.09
C PRO A 286 -18.82 -15.48 -0.30
N SER A 287 -17.55 -15.74 -0.60
CA SER A 287 -17.03 -15.60 -1.96
C SER A 287 -17.67 -16.67 -2.82
N ALA A 288 -18.34 -16.28 -3.91
CA ALA A 288 -18.81 -17.21 -4.92
C ALA A 288 -17.62 -18.07 -5.39
N ALA A 289 -17.80 -19.38 -5.35
CA ALA A 289 -16.78 -20.37 -5.67
C ALA A 289 -16.23 -20.14 -7.09
N VAL A 290 -14.95 -19.75 -7.18
CA VAL A 290 -14.18 -19.80 -8.41
C VAL A 290 -13.55 -21.19 -8.45
N HIS A 291 -13.80 -21.95 -9.53
CA HIS A 291 -13.29 -23.30 -9.69
C HIS A 291 -11.78 -23.37 -9.39
N ALA A 292 -11.46 -24.13 -8.35
CA ALA A 292 -10.12 -24.40 -7.89
C ALA A 292 -9.32 -25.13 -8.97
N ILE A 293 -8.28 -24.48 -9.49
CA ILE A 293 -7.09 -25.22 -9.92
C ILE A 293 -6.44 -25.65 -8.61
N THR A 294 -6.51 -26.93 -8.28
CA THR A 294 -5.87 -27.54 -7.11
C THR A 294 -4.38 -27.24 -7.14
N ALA A 295 -3.97 -26.19 -6.44
CA ALA A 295 -2.61 -26.03 -5.96
C ALA A 295 -2.31 -27.20 -5.00
N PRO A 296 -1.05 -27.67 -4.92
CA PRO A 296 -0.68 -28.67 -3.92
C PRO A 296 -1.14 -28.19 -2.54
N GLY A 297 -1.78 -29.10 -1.79
CA GLY A 297 -2.49 -28.79 -0.57
C GLY A 297 -1.69 -27.90 0.38
N TYR A 298 -2.35 -26.91 0.98
CA TYR A 298 -1.76 -26.07 2.01
C TYR A 298 -1.25 -26.95 3.16
N HIS A 299 0.06 -27.15 3.22
CA HIS A 299 0.71 -27.79 4.36
C HIS A 299 1.11 -26.71 5.36
N LYS A 300 0.57 -26.84 6.58
CA LYS A 300 0.94 -25.98 7.71
C LYS A 300 2.47 -26.05 7.88
N PRO A 301 3.20 -24.94 7.74
CA PRO A 301 4.65 -24.96 7.85
C PRO A 301 5.09 -25.42 9.24
N LYS A 302 6.24 -26.10 9.32
CA LYS A 302 6.80 -26.53 10.61
C LYS A 302 7.05 -25.30 11.50
N PRO A 303 6.88 -25.37 12.83
CA PRO A 303 7.12 -24.24 13.72
C PRO A 303 8.51 -23.59 13.57
N VAL A 304 9.52 -24.39 13.18
CA VAL A 304 10.89 -23.90 12.91
C VAL A 304 10.95 -22.90 11.75
N SER A 305 10.03 -22.96 10.80
CA SER A 305 9.94 -22.04 9.65
C SER A 305 9.75 -20.58 10.09
N TYR A 306 9.17 -20.36 11.27
CA TYR A 306 8.95 -19.03 11.84
C TYR A 306 10.26 -18.38 12.34
N LEU A 307 11.27 -19.19 12.70
CA LEU A 307 12.57 -18.71 13.17
C LEU A 307 13.50 -18.29 12.02
N PHE A 308 13.27 -18.80 10.80
CA PHE A 308 14.14 -18.51 9.65
C PHE A 308 14.15 -17.05 9.25
N GLY A 309 13.03 -16.33 9.42
CA GLY A 309 12.99 -14.89 9.15
C GLY A 309 13.88 -14.07 10.10
N GLY A 310 14.03 -14.53 11.35
CA GLY A 310 14.94 -13.93 12.32
C GLY A 310 16.41 -14.24 12.00
N ALA A 311 16.71 -15.52 11.80
CA ALA A 311 18.07 -15.97 11.47
C ALA A 311 18.60 -15.34 10.17
N SER A 312 17.76 -15.23 9.14
CA SER A 312 18.11 -14.58 7.88
C SER A 312 18.36 -13.08 8.05
N ALA A 313 17.52 -12.39 8.83
CA ALA A 313 17.70 -10.96 9.11
C ALA A 313 18.99 -10.69 9.91
N VAL A 314 19.33 -11.56 10.87
CA VAL A 314 20.60 -11.52 11.60
C VAL A 314 21.79 -11.71 10.64
N GLY A 315 21.70 -12.68 9.73
CA GLY A 315 22.72 -12.87 8.68
C GLY A 315 22.94 -11.60 7.84
N ALA A 316 21.85 -10.91 7.47
CA ALA A 316 21.93 -9.68 6.68
C ALA A 316 22.58 -8.51 7.45
N VAL A 317 22.48 -8.44 8.79
CA VAL A 317 23.11 -7.37 9.60
C VAL A 317 24.61 -7.32 9.39
N PHE A 318 25.29 -8.46 9.29
CA PHE A 318 26.75 -8.49 9.10
C PHE A 318 27.21 -7.74 7.85
N PHE A 319 26.34 -7.54 6.87
CA PHE A 319 26.66 -6.78 5.66
C PHE A 319 26.18 -5.34 5.71
N THR A 320 25.10 -5.07 6.46
CA THR A 320 24.43 -3.76 6.43
C THR A 320 24.69 -2.88 7.65
N HIS A 321 25.35 -3.42 8.68
CA HIS A 321 25.67 -2.71 9.93
C HIS A 321 26.46 -1.40 9.74
N PRO A 322 27.41 -1.27 8.79
CA PRO A 322 28.10 -0.01 8.56
C PRO A 322 27.15 1.16 8.22
N PHE A 323 26.09 0.90 7.43
CA PHE A 323 25.09 1.92 7.10
C PHE A 323 24.24 2.31 8.30
N ASP A 324 23.97 1.35 9.19
CA ASP A 324 23.26 1.57 10.44
C ASP A 324 24.01 2.49 11.38
N LEU A 325 25.30 2.20 11.59
CA LEU A 325 26.18 3.03 12.41
C LEU A 325 26.20 4.48 11.90
N LEU A 326 26.39 4.65 10.59
CA LEU A 326 26.44 5.97 9.96
C LEU A 326 25.09 6.70 10.10
N LYS A 327 23.96 6.02 9.93
CA LYS A 327 22.63 6.58 10.21
C LYS A 327 22.55 7.10 11.65
N VAL A 328 22.91 6.27 12.64
CA VAL A 328 22.81 6.64 14.06
C VAL A 328 23.75 7.81 14.41
N HIS A 329 24.97 7.82 13.89
CA HIS A 329 25.90 8.94 14.06
C HIS A 329 25.31 10.25 13.57
N LEU A 330 24.76 10.26 12.35
CA LEU A 330 24.14 11.45 11.76
C LEU A 330 22.88 11.89 12.51
N GLN A 331 22.02 10.96 12.92
CA GLN A 331 20.75 11.25 13.60
C GLN A 331 20.92 11.76 15.03
N THR A 332 21.98 11.31 15.71
CA THR A 332 22.29 11.72 17.07
C THR A 332 23.19 12.95 17.15
N SER A 333 23.73 13.44 16.03
CA SER A 333 24.45 14.72 15.99
C SER A 333 23.48 15.90 16.09
N LYS A 334 23.51 16.59 17.23
CA LYS A 334 22.65 17.75 17.52
C LYS A 334 23.23 19.09 17.05
N ARG A 335 24.53 19.33 17.26
CA ARG A 335 25.19 20.63 17.03
C ARG A 335 26.04 20.70 15.77
N GLU A 336 26.54 19.57 15.29
CA GLU A 336 27.46 19.53 14.14
C GLU A 336 26.70 19.07 12.90
N GLN A 337 26.74 19.87 11.82
CA GLN A 337 26.27 19.45 10.50
C GLN A 337 27.29 18.46 9.90
N LEU A 338 27.37 17.27 10.50
CA LEU A 338 28.21 16.19 9.99
C LEU A 338 27.65 15.71 8.66
N GLY A 339 28.42 15.86 7.59
CA GLY A 339 28.15 15.19 6.31
C GLY A 339 28.44 13.70 6.41
N LEU A 340 27.83 12.90 5.51
CA LEU A 340 28.07 11.45 5.45
C LEU A 340 29.55 11.14 5.23
N PHE A 341 30.20 11.80 4.26
CA PHE A 341 31.62 11.59 3.95
C PHE A 341 32.52 11.90 5.15
N THR A 342 32.27 13.02 5.84
CA THR A 342 33.00 13.39 7.06
C THR A 342 32.77 12.37 8.17
N ALA A 343 31.56 11.84 8.32
CA ALA A 343 31.27 10.80 9.31
C ALA A 343 32.03 9.49 9.00
N VAL A 344 32.07 9.07 7.73
CA VAL A 344 32.83 7.90 7.28
C VAL A 344 34.32 8.10 7.54
N GLN A 345 34.89 9.23 7.08
CA GLN A 345 36.29 9.56 7.26
C GLN A 345 36.66 9.60 8.75
N ARG A 346 35.83 10.21 9.59
CA ARG A 346 36.06 10.27 11.04
C ARG A 346 36.10 8.89 11.68
N VAL A 347 35.18 8.00 11.32
CA VAL A 347 35.18 6.62 11.86
C VAL A 347 36.42 5.86 11.39
N LEU A 348 36.74 5.91 10.10
CA LEU A 348 37.90 5.20 9.54
C LEU A 348 39.22 5.73 10.11
N CYS A 349 39.40 7.04 10.25
CA CYS A 349 40.62 7.62 10.78
C CYS A 349 40.78 7.43 12.30
N SER A 350 39.68 7.44 13.07
CA SER A 350 39.76 7.34 14.54
C SER A 350 39.69 5.91 15.08
N GLN A 351 39.01 5.00 14.39
CA GLN A 351 38.74 3.64 14.88
C GLN A 351 39.10 2.54 13.87
N GLY A 352 39.51 2.90 12.65
CA GLY A 352 39.75 1.94 11.58
C GLY A 352 38.48 1.28 11.04
N LEU A 353 38.65 0.21 10.27
CA LEU A 353 37.56 -0.54 9.65
C LEU A 353 36.65 -1.26 10.67
N SER A 354 37.21 -1.70 11.80
CA SER A 354 36.44 -2.34 12.86
C SER A 354 35.45 -1.38 13.55
N GLY A 355 35.76 -0.08 13.55
CA GLY A 355 34.86 0.97 14.03
C GLY A 355 33.50 0.99 13.31
N LEU A 356 33.45 0.62 12.03
CA LEU A 356 32.19 0.50 11.27
C LEU A 356 31.26 -0.59 11.82
N TYR A 357 31.79 -1.52 12.62
CA TYR A 357 31.06 -2.61 13.25
C TYR A 357 30.82 -2.41 14.75
N GLN A 358 31.07 -1.20 15.27
CA GLN A 358 30.75 -0.87 16.65
C GLN A 358 29.25 -1.06 16.92
N GLY A 359 28.93 -1.80 17.98
CA GLY A 359 27.54 -2.09 18.35
C GLY A 359 26.89 -3.24 17.57
N ILE A 360 27.64 -4.02 16.78
CA ILE A 360 27.09 -5.15 16.01
C ILE A 360 26.33 -6.16 16.87
N SER A 361 26.76 -6.41 18.11
CA SER A 361 26.02 -7.29 19.03
C SER A 361 24.62 -6.76 19.35
N GLY A 362 24.45 -5.43 19.39
CA GLY A 362 23.15 -4.78 19.50
C GLY A 362 22.31 -4.96 18.23
N GLY A 363 22.94 -4.84 17.05
CA GLY A 363 22.29 -5.08 15.76
C GLY A 363 21.79 -6.51 15.61
N VAL A 364 22.61 -7.49 15.99
CA VAL A 364 22.26 -8.92 16.00
C VAL A 364 21.11 -9.20 16.96
N MET A 365 21.18 -8.69 18.19
CA MET A 365 20.10 -8.85 19.17
C MET A 365 18.80 -8.19 18.68
N ARG A 366 18.91 -7.02 18.05
CA ARG A 366 17.77 -6.32 17.47
C ARG A 366 17.10 -7.16 16.39
N GLU A 367 17.82 -7.61 15.37
CA GLU A 367 17.18 -8.41 14.32
C GLU A 367 16.70 -9.77 14.85
N GLY A 368 17.45 -10.39 15.78
CA GLY A 368 17.04 -11.62 16.44
C GLY A 368 15.74 -11.50 17.25
N THR A 369 15.42 -10.32 17.77
CA THR A 369 14.16 -10.07 18.51
C THR A 369 13.07 -9.49 17.61
N TYR A 370 13.33 -8.36 16.97
CA TYR A 370 12.41 -7.65 16.08
C TYR A 370 11.98 -8.51 14.89
N SER A 371 12.93 -9.05 14.11
CA SER A 371 12.61 -9.73 12.86
C SER A 371 11.99 -11.10 13.13
N THR A 372 12.48 -11.84 14.13
CA THR A 372 11.84 -13.09 14.56
C THR A 372 10.38 -12.87 14.94
N MET A 373 10.09 -11.92 15.84
CA MET A 373 8.71 -11.66 16.26
C MET A 373 7.85 -11.19 15.10
N ARG A 374 8.36 -10.28 14.26
CA ARG A 374 7.66 -9.78 13.07
C ARG A 374 7.27 -10.89 12.12
N PHE A 375 8.22 -11.75 11.75
CA PHE A 375 7.96 -12.84 10.80
C PHE A 375 7.13 -13.96 11.42
N ALA A 376 7.34 -14.30 12.70
CA ALA A 376 6.56 -15.31 13.38
C ALA A 376 5.08 -14.91 13.47
N VAL A 377 4.78 -13.68 13.90
CA VAL A 377 3.40 -13.16 13.95
C VAL A 377 2.80 -13.07 12.55
N TYR A 378 3.52 -12.50 11.59
CA TYR A 378 3.04 -12.40 10.21
C TYR A 378 2.69 -13.77 9.60
N GLN A 379 3.60 -14.74 9.70
CA GLN A 379 3.38 -16.08 9.14
C GLN A 379 2.26 -16.81 9.88
N SER A 380 2.24 -16.79 11.21
CA SER A 380 1.18 -17.44 12.00
C SER A 380 -0.21 -16.90 11.67
N LEU A 381 -0.33 -15.57 11.52
CA LEU A 381 -1.60 -14.94 11.13
C LEU A 381 -1.97 -15.26 9.69
N LYS A 382 -1.00 -15.23 8.77
CA LYS A 382 -1.22 -15.56 7.36
C LYS A 382 -1.67 -17.01 7.19
N ASP A 383 -1.01 -17.93 7.87
CA ASP A 383 -1.34 -19.35 7.90
C ASP A 383 -2.77 -19.59 8.40
N SER A 384 -3.12 -18.92 9.50
CA SER A 384 -4.46 -18.99 10.07
C SER A 384 -5.52 -18.40 9.13
N ALA A 385 -5.21 -17.29 8.46
CA ALA A 385 -6.11 -16.63 7.52
C ALA A 385 -6.33 -17.47 6.25
N VAL A 386 -5.28 -18.09 5.71
CA VAL A 386 -5.37 -19.02 4.57
C VAL A 386 -6.16 -20.27 4.95
N ALA A 387 -5.92 -20.84 6.13
CA ALA A 387 -6.68 -21.98 6.63
C ALA A 387 -8.18 -21.68 6.79
N ARG A 388 -8.54 -20.47 7.25
CA ARG A 388 -9.94 -20.00 7.32
C ARG A 388 -10.54 -19.73 5.93
N ASN A 389 -9.72 -19.51 4.92
CA ASN A 389 -10.13 -19.27 3.54
C ASN A 389 -10.07 -20.56 2.70
N ASN A 390 -10.33 -21.72 3.31
CA ASN A 390 -10.30 -23.04 2.64
C ASN A 390 -8.99 -23.35 1.90
N GLY A 391 -7.86 -22.77 2.32
CA GLY A 391 -6.57 -22.93 1.66
C GLY A 391 -6.34 -22.01 0.46
N GLU A 392 -7.30 -21.16 0.12
CA GLU A 392 -7.17 -20.18 -0.97
C GLU A 392 -6.34 -18.96 -0.56
N ARG A 393 -5.74 -18.31 -1.57
CA ARG A 393 -4.91 -17.11 -1.37
C ARG A 393 -5.74 -15.96 -0.80
N ILE A 394 -5.26 -15.36 0.29
CA ILE A 394 -5.86 -14.15 0.86
C ILE A 394 -5.52 -12.91 0.01
N SER A 395 -6.46 -11.94 -0.04
CA SER A 395 -6.29 -10.68 -0.77
C SER A 395 -5.01 -9.91 -0.37
N THR A 396 -4.43 -9.17 -1.31
CA THR A 396 -3.22 -8.36 -1.10
C THR A 396 -3.37 -7.40 0.08
N LEU A 397 -4.52 -6.72 0.20
CA LEU A 397 -4.78 -5.80 1.31
C LEU A 397 -4.75 -6.53 2.66
N HIS A 398 -5.34 -7.73 2.73
CA HIS A 398 -5.32 -8.54 3.93
C HIS A 398 -3.86 -8.94 4.28
N ASN A 399 -3.07 -9.40 3.31
CA ASN A 399 -1.64 -9.67 3.51
C ASN A 399 -0.86 -8.46 4.05
N VAL A 400 -1.15 -7.24 3.54
CA VAL A 400 -0.54 -5.99 4.04
C VAL A 400 -0.90 -5.76 5.50
N CYS A 401 -2.19 -5.86 5.86
CA CYS A 401 -2.64 -5.69 7.23
C CYS A 401 -1.96 -6.67 8.19
N LEU A 402 -1.85 -7.95 7.80
CA LEU A 402 -1.12 -8.95 8.59
C LEU A 402 0.37 -8.59 8.75
N GLY A 403 0.97 -8.05 7.69
CA GLY A 403 2.35 -7.54 7.72
C GLY A 403 2.52 -6.36 8.68
N MET A 404 1.55 -5.45 8.73
CA MET A 404 1.53 -4.34 9.69
C MET A 404 1.39 -4.84 11.12
N VAL A 405 0.52 -5.82 11.39
CA VAL A 405 0.39 -6.46 12.71
C VAL A 405 1.75 -7.04 13.13
N GLY A 406 2.38 -7.83 12.26
CA GLY A 406 3.73 -8.35 12.51
C GLY A 406 4.73 -7.24 12.81
N GLY A 407 4.68 -6.12 12.09
CA GLY A 407 5.53 -4.95 12.32
C GLY A 407 5.31 -4.29 13.70
N VAL A 408 4.07 -4.18 14.16
CA VAL A 408 3.72 -3.64 15.49
C VAL A 408 4.31 -4.52 16.59
N PHE A 409 4.09 -5.83 16.52
CA PHE A 409 4.64 -6.79 17.50
C PHE A 409 6.16 -6.83 17.46
N GLY A 410 6.76 -6.87 16.27
CA GLY A 410 8.21 -6.76 16.10
C GLY A 410 8.76 -5.50 16.75
N GLY A 411 8.14 -4.34 16.51
CA GLY A 411 8.55 -3.06 17.08
C GLY A 411 8.43 -2.99 18.60
N ALA A 412 7.40 -3.61 19.18
CA ALA A 412 7.20 -3.65 20.62
C ALA A 412 8.23 -4.56 21.31
N PHE A 413 8.39 -5.79 20.84
CA PHE A 413 9.32 -6.77 21.43
C PHE A 413 10.79 -6.46 21.13
N GLY A 414 11.08 -5.85 19.98
CA GLY A 414 12.43 -5.44 19.59
C GLY A 414 12.89 -4.13 20.25
N ASN A 415 12.00 -3.40 20.94
CA ASN A 415 12.32 -2.06 21.48
C ASN A 415 13.50 -2.05 22.47
N PRO A 416 13.63 -2.99 23.43
CA PRO A 416 14.77 -3.02 24.34
C PRO A 416 16.11 -3.21 23.59
N ALA A 417 16.15 -4.11 22.61
CA ALA A 417 17.32 -4.36 21.79
C ALA A 417 17.66 -3.17 20.87
N ASP A 418 16.65 -2.50 20.32
CA ASP A 418 16.79 -1.26 19.55
C ASP A 418 17.50 -0.16 20.35
N ILE A 419 17.11 0.04 21.61
CA ILE A 419 17.71 1.06 22.48
C ILE A 419 19.20 0.78 22.70
N VAL A 420 19.53 -0.46 23.07
CA VAL A 420 20.92 -0.84 23.31
C VAL A 420 21.74 -0.68 22.03
N ASN A 421 21.22 -1.14 20.90
CA ASN A 421 21.87 -1.01 19.61
C ASN A 421 22.18 0.46 19.27
N ILE A 422 21.18 1.34 19.36
CA ILE A 422 21.36 2.77 19.08
C ILE A 422 22.39 3.39 20.03
N ARG A 423 22.37 3.04 21.32
CA ARG A 423 23.32 3.59 22.29
C ARG A 423 24.74 3.11 22.08
N MET A 424 24.93 1.84 21.73
CA MET A 424 26.24 1.28 21.39
C MET A 424 26.80 1.89 20.11
N GLN A 425 25.98 2.02 19.07
CA GLN A 425 26.36 2.68 17.82
C GLN A 425 26.67 4.17 18.04
N ALA A 426 25.91 4.85 18.90
CA ALA A 426 26.13 6.25 19.23
C ALA A 426 27.36 6.52 20.12
N ASP A 427 27.97 5.50 20.71
CA ASP A 427 29.00 5.69 21.74
C ASP A 427 30.35 6.11 21.14
N GLY A 428 30.69 5.60 19.96
CA GLY A 428 31.97 5.86 19.28
C GLY A 428 32.26 7.33 18.99
N ARG A 429 31.22 8.16 18.81
CA ARG A 429 31.40 9.61 18.56
C ARG A 429 31.65 10.42 19.82
N LEU A 430 31.36 9.87 21.00
CA LEU A 430 31.48 10.61 22.26
C LEU A 430 32.95 10.59 22.73
N PRO A 431 33.42 11.68 23.38
CA PRO A 431 34.68 11.64 24.12
C PRO A 431 34.64 10.54 25.18
N GLU A 432 35.79 9.95 25.52
CA GLU A 432 35.87 8.77 26.40
C GLU A 432 35.13 8.95 27.73
N ALA A 433 35.23 10.13 28.35
CA ALA A 433 34.55 10.46 29.60
C ALA A 433 33.01 10.46 29.51
N GLN A 434 32.45 10.58 28.29
CA GLN A 434 31.01 10.61 28.06
C GLN A 434 30.47 9.31 27.44
N ARG A 435 31.32 8.31 27.21
CA ARG A 435 30.90 7.01 26.67
C ARG A 435 30.14 6.21 27.73
N ARG A 436 29.20 5.38 27.30
CA ARG A 436 28.48 4.43 28.16
C ARG A 436 29.31 3.15 28.38
N GLY A 437 30.09 2.76 27.37
CA GLY A 437 31.04 1.65 27.47
C GLY A 437 30.39 0.29 27.70
N TYR A 438 29.28 0.00 27.03
CA TYR A 438 28.65 -1.33 27.10
C TYR A 438 29.57 -2.37 26.46
N LYS A 439 29.83 -3.48 27.16
CA LYS A 439 30.71 -4.56 26.66
C LYS A 439 30.09 -5.29 25.48
N HIS A 440 28.80 -5.56 25.57
CA HIS A 440 27.97 -6.20 24.54
C HIS A 440 26.50 -5.89 24.81
N ALA A 441 25.62 -6.29 23.90
CA ALA A 441 24.19 -5.95 24.00
C ALA A 441 23.51 -6.43 25.30
N ILE A 442 23.86 -7.62 25.81
CA ILE A 442 23.32 -8.13 27.08
C ILE A 442 23.76 -7.26 28.27
N ASP A 443 25.05 -6.88 28.33
CA ASP A 443 25.57 -5.95 29.35
C ASP A 443 24.85 -4.61 29.26
N GLY A 444 24.63 -4.11 28.04
CA GLY A 444 23.83 -2.91 27.79
C GLY A 444 22.41 -3.01 28.34
N LEU A 445 21.68 -4.11 28.08
CA LEU A 445 20.32 -4.30 28.60
C LEU A 445 20.29 -4.28 30.13
N ILE A 446 21.15 -5.09 30.76
CA ILE A 446 21.23 -5.21 32.22
C ILE A 446 21.61 -3.88 32.86
N ARG A 447 22.56 -3.15 32.27
CA ARG A 447 22.99 -1.85 32.79
C ARG A 447 21.91 -0.78 32.63
N ILE A 448 21.18 -0.75 31.52
CA ILE A 448 20.06 0.18 31.35
C ILE A 448 18.99 -0.06 32.42
N GLU A 449 18.64 -1.32 32.67
CA GLU A 449 17.67 -1.67 33.71
C GLU A 449 18.15 -1.25 35.10
N LYS A 450 19.43 -1.50 35.42
CA LYS A 450 20.00 -1.15 36.74
C LYS A 450 20.23 0.34 36.95
N GLU A 451 20.68 1.06 35.92
CA GLU A 451 21.08 2.47 36.00
C GLU A 451 19.90 3.43 35.76
N GLU A 452 18.96 3.06 34.89
CA GLU A 452 17.86 3.95 34.44
C GLU A 452 16.45 3.38 34.71
N GLY A 453 16.35 2.13 35.16
CA GLY A 453 15.10 1.44 35.43
C GLY A 453 14.46 0.79 34.20
N LEU A 454 13.52 -0.13 34.44
CA LEU A 454 12.83 -0.90 33.38
C LEU A 454 12.07 0.00 32.38
N GLN A 455 11.58 1.15 32.83
CA GLN A 455 10.89 2.11 31.96
C GLN A 455 11.81 2.70 30.89
N ALA A 456 13.13 2.71 31.09
CA ALA A 456 14.05 3.17 30.07
C ALA A 456 14.01 2.28 28.81
N LEU A 457 13.69 1.00 28.95
CA LEU A 457 13.61 0.03 27.85
C LEU A 457 12.36 0.18 26.96
N THR A 458 11.38 1.00 27.36
CA THR A 458 10.18 1.29 26.55
C THR A 458 10.27 2.63 25.80
N ARG A 459 11.36 3.40 26.00
CA ARG A 459 11.59 4.67 25.31
C ARG A 459 11.61 4.45 23.80
N GLY A 460 10.92 5.31 23.05
CA GLY A 460 10.90 5.23 21.59
C GLY A 460 9.94 4.21 20.98
N ILE A 461 9.14 3.49 21.77
CA ILE A 461 8.21 2.48 21.25
C ILE A 461 7.18 3.07 20.26
N ARG A 462 6.60 4.23 20.57
CA ARG A 462 5.62 4.91 19.71
C ARG A 462 6.18 5.27 18.33
N PRO A 463 7.28 6.04 18.19
CA PRO A 463 7.84 6.32 16.88
C PRO A 463 8.36 5.05 16.18
N ASN A 464 8.76 4.00 16.92
CA ASN A 464 9.14 2.72 16.32
C ASN A 464 7.96 2.00 15.64
N ILE A 465 6.80 1.94 16.31
CA ILE A 465 5.57 1.35 15.76
C ILE A 465 5.10 2.14 14.53
N ILE A 466 5.08 3.48 14.62
CA ILE A 466 4.72 4.35 13.49
C ILE A 466 5.62 4.08 12.29
N ARG A 467 6.94 3.99 12.52
CA ARG A 467 7.90 3.64 11.48
C ARG A 467 7.60 2.29 10.83
N ALA A 468 7.26 1.26 11.62
CA ALA A 468 6.95 -0.07 11.09
C ALA A 468 5.71 -0.08 10.19
N MET A 469 4.67 0.69 10.56
CA MET A 469 3.47 0.86 9.74
C MET A 469 3.78 1.64 8.44
N LEU A 470 4.44 2.79 8.56
CA LEU A 470 4.80 3.63 7.40
C LEU A 470 5.67 2.88 6.39
N LEU A 471 6.62 2.08 6.88
CA LEU A 471 7.49 1.29 6.01
C LEU A 471 6.67 0.25 5.23
N THR A 472 5.79 -0.48 5.90
CA THR A 472 5.01 -1.57 5.26
C THR A 472 4.00 -1.02 4.25
N THR A 473 3.22 0.01 4.63
CA THR A 473 2.22 0.59 3.74
C THR A 473 2.86 1.40 2.62
N GLY A 474 3.87 2.23 2.94
CA GLY A 474 4.54 3.09 1.97
C GLY A 474 5.28 2.31 0.90
N GLN A 475 5.95 1.22 1.26
CA GLN A 475 6.69 0.41 0.30
C GLN A 475 5.77 -0.32 -0.68
N ILE A 476 4.62 -0.86 -0.23
CA ILE A 476 3.70 -1.59 -1.11
C ILE A 476 2.98 -0.62 -2.05
N ALA A 477 2.37 0.44 -1.49
CA ALA A 477 1.66 1.43 -2.30
C ALA A 477 2.58 2.08 -3.33
N ALA A 478 3.79 2.48 -2.93
CA ALA A 478 4.74 3.08 -3.86
C ALA A 478 5.28 2.10 -4.90
N TYR A 479 5.40 0.81 -4.56
CA TYR A 479 5.84 -0.21 -5.52
C TYR A 479 4.81 -0.41 -6.63
N ASP A 480 3.53 -0.61 -6.28
CA ASP A 480 2.48 -0.86 -7.27
C ASP A 480 2.32 0.37 -8.20
N LEU A 481 2.33 1.57 -7.63
CA LEU A 481 2.26 2.81 -8.40
C LEU A 481 3.49 3.01 -9.30
N ALA A 482 4.69 2.74 -8.80
CA ALA A 482 5.92 2.87 -9.58
C ALA A 482 5.99 1.82 -10.69
N LYS A 483 5.57 0.58 -10.43
CA LYS A 483 5.52 -0.49 -11.42
C LYS A 483 4.55 -0.13 -12.54
N ASN A 484 3.30 0.21 -12.21
CA ASN A 484 2.31 0.57 -13.21
C ASN A 484 2.76 1.78 -14.04
N TRP A 485 3.37 2.78 -13.40
CA TRP A 485 3.94 3.92 -14.12
C TRP A 485 5.06 3.53 -15.10
N LEU A 486 5.97 2.64 -14.72
CA LEU A 486 7.05 2.18 -15.61
C LEU A 486 6.53 1.38 -16.81
N LEU A 487 5.42 0.65 -16.63
CA LEU A 487 4.77 -0.13 -17.69
C LEU A 487 3.91 0.74 -18.63
N ASP A 488 3.16 1.69 -18.06
CA ASP A 488 2.17 2.50 -18.80
C ASP A 488 2.78 3.72 -19.50
N ASN A 489 3.94 4.22 -19.04
CA ASN A 489 4.53 5.44 -19.57
C ASN A 489 5.10 5.23 -20.98
N SER A 490 4.59 5.99 -21.95
CA SER A 490 4.99 5.96 -23.36
C SER A 490 6.47 6.29 -23.59
N ALA A 491 7.13 7.00 -22.66
CA ALA A 491 8.55 7.34 -22.75
C ALA A 491 9.49 6.20 -22.33
N PHE A 492 9.05 5.27 -21.46
CA PHE A 492 9.89 4.19 -20.94
C PHE A 492 9.46 2.80 -21.41
N LYS A 493 8.16 2.57 -21.67
CA LYS A 493 7.53 1.31 -22.15
C LYS A 493 8.34 0.06 -21.79
N LEU A 494 8.66 -0.08 -20.50
CA LEU A 494 9.40 -1.24 -20.06
C LEU A 494 8.46 -2.45 -20.04
N ASN A 495 8.98 -3.61 -20.39
CA ASN A 495 8.24 -4.87 -20.22
C ASN A 495 8.23 -5.25 -18.73
N ASP A 496 7.27 -6.09 -18.30
CA ASP A 496 7.26 -6.64 -16.93
C ASP A 496 8.39 -7.66 -16.75
N ASN A 497 9.60 -7.13 -16.55
CA ASN A 497 10.85 -7.87 -16.49
C ASN A 497 11.61 -7.51 -15.20
N PHE A 498 12.72 -8.21 -14.97
CA PHE A 498 13.56 -8.00 -13.80
C PHE A 498 13.96 -6.52 -13.61
N GLN A 499 14.28 -5.79 -14.69
CA GLN A 499 14.70 -4.40 -14.61
C GLN A 499 13.57 -3.49 -14.11
N THR A 500 12.35 -3.69 -14.60
CA THR A 500 11.16 -2.95 -14.13
C THR A 500 10.91 -3.18 -12.65
N HIS A 501 11.02 -4.42 -12.18
CA HIS A 501 10.85 -4.73 -10.76
C HIS A 501 11.96 -4.12 -9.89
N VAL A 502 13.20 -4.08 -10.36
CA VAL A 502 14.31 -3.42 -9.66
C VAL A 502 14.06 -1.92 -9.55
N LEU A 503 13.70 -1.25 -10.66
CA LEU A 503 13.42 0.18 -10.68
C LEU A 503 12.21 0.55 -9.80
N ALA A 504 11.11 -0.21 -9.91
CA ALA A 504 9.93 -0.03 -9.06
C ALA A 504 10.27 -0.21 -7.57
N SER A 505 11.11 -1.19 -7.24
CA SER A 505 11.58 -1.43 -5.86
C SER A 505 12.47 -0.28 -5.33
N MET A 506 13.31 0.31 -6.18
CA MET A 506 14.12 1.46 -5.82
C MET A 506 13.25 2.69 -5.51
N VAL A 507 12.26 2.98 -6.37
CA VAL A 507 11.31 4.06 -6.13
C VAL A 507 10.49 3.82 -4.85
N ALA A 508 10.02 2.59 -4.66
CA ALA A 508 9.30 2.23 -3.44
C ALA A 508 10.15 2.43 -2.17
N GLY A 509 11.41 1.99 -2.22
CA GLY A 509 12.36 2.19 -1.12
C GLY A 509 12.63 3.66 -0.84
N LEU A 510 12.72 4.50 -1.87
CA LEU A 510 12.94 5.94 -1.76
C LEU A 510 11.78 6.62 -1.03
N VAL A 511 10.55 6.32 -1.47
CA VAL A 511 9.32 6.85 -0.90
C VAL A 511 9.16 6.40 0.56
N ALA A 512 9.32 5.11 0.82
CA ALA A 512 9.19 4.55 2.17
C ALA A 512 10.24 5.13 3.13
N THR A 513 11.49 5.27 2.70
CA THR A 513 12.56 5.86 3.52
C THR A 513 12.28 7.33 3.85
N THR A 514 11.79 8.09 2.86
CA THR A 514 11.43 9.51 3.05
C THR A 514 10.27 9.66 4.04
N ALA A 515 9.23 8.83 3.92
CA ALA A 515 8.10 8.83 4.85
C ALA A 515 8.53 8.43 6.29
N CYS A 516 9.49 7.50 6.41
CA CYS A 516 9.97 7.03 7.71
C CYS A 516 10.97 7.97 8.40
N ALA A 517 11.63 8.87 7.66
CA ALA A 517 12.76 9.65 8.16
C ALA A 517 12.44 10.49 9.42
N PRO A 518 11.30 11.23 9.51
CA PRO A 518 10.98 11.97 10.72
C PRO A 518 10.79 11.07 11.95
N ALA A 519 10.10 9.93 11.78
CA ALA A 519 9.90 8.96 12.86
C ALA A 519 11.22 8.32 13.29
N ASP A 520 12.12 8.04 12.33
CA ASP A 520 13.46 7.52 12.58
C ASP A 520 14.31 8.49 13.42
N VAL A 521 14.35 9.78 13.07
CA VAL A 521 15.13 10.78 13.82
C VAL A 521 14.60 10.91 15.25
N VAL A 522 13.28 11.01 15.43
CA VAL A 522 12.64 11.12 16.75
C VAL A 522 12.91 9.85 17.58
N LYS A 523 12.75 8.66 17.00
CA LYS A 523 13.07 7.38 17.65
C LYS A 523 14.51 7.38 18.15
N THR A 524 15.47 7.62 17.25
CA THR A 524 16.90 7.52 17.56
C THR A 524 17.32 8.50 18.66
N ARG A 525 16.81 9.73 18.64
CA ARG A 525 17.11 10.73 19.68
C ARG A 525 16.50 10.40 21.02
N LEU A 526 15.26 9.93 21.03
CA LEU A 526 14.56 9.55 22.26
C LEU A 526 15.19 8.31 22.91
N MET A 527 15.64 7.33 22.12
CA MET A 527 16.32 6.13 22.62
C MET A 527 17.75 6.42 23.12
N ASN A 528 18.42 7.41 22.53
CA ASN A 528 19.79 7.80 22.91
C ASN A 528 19.87 8.86 24.04
N MET A 529 18.76 9.43 24.51
CA MET A 529 18.79 10.49 25.54
C MET A 529 19.43 10.02 26.85
N LYS A 530 20.14 10.91 27.56
CA LYS A 530 20.73 10.62 28.88
C LYS A 530 19.98 11.29 30.04
N HIS A 531 19.59 12.56 29.91
CA HIS A 531 19.08 13.36 31.03
C HIS A 531 17.66 13.90 30.84
N ASN A 532 16.65 13.03 30.64
CA ASN A 532 15.25 13.44 30.42
C ASN A 532 15.10 14.65 29.48
N GLU A 533 15.98 14.72 28.47
CA GLU A 533 16.13 15.88 27.57
C GLU A 533 14.84 16.14 26.77
N TYR A 534 14.05 15.08 26.60
CA TYR A 534 12.76 15.07 25.94
C TYR A 534 11.70 14.50 26.87
N LYS A 535 10.60 15.24 27.05
CA LYS A 535 9.46 14.78 27.86
C LYS A 535 8.60 13.74 27.13
N SER A 536 8.64 13.75 25.79
CA SER A 536 7.83 12.89 24.92
C SER A 536 8.38 12.86 23.49
N ALA A 537 7.90 11.93 22.67
CA ALA A 537 8.20 11.91 21.23
C ALA A 537 7.77 13.20 20.51
N THR A 538 6.64 13.80 20.92
CA THR A 538 6.20 15.10 20.39
C THR A 538 7.12 16.25 20.79
N ASP A 539 7.59 16.27 22.05
CA ASP A 539 8.55 17.27 22.52
C ASP A 539 9.87 17.17 21.75
N CYS A 540 10.36 15.95 21.53
CA CYS A 540 11.54 15.72 20.70
C CYS A 540 11.36 16.23 19.27
N PHE A 541 10.22 15.92 18.65
CA PHE A 541 9.91 16.36 17.29
C PHE A 541 9.90 17.89 17.15
N LEU A 542 9.22 18.59 18.07
CA LEU A 542 9.14 20.05 18.07
C LEU A 542 10.51 20.70 18.27
N LYS A 543 11.29 20.20 19.25
CA LYS A 543 12.66 20.67 19.49
C LYS A 543 13.59 20.47 18.30
N VAL A 544 13.42 19.39 17.54
CA VAL A 544 14.21 19.18 16.30
C VAL A 544 13.89 20.27 15.28
N ILE A 545 12.61 20.57 15.06
CA ILE A 545 12.20 21.63 14.12
C ILE A 545 12.66 23.01 14.61
N GLU A 546 12.51 23.30 15.90
CA GLU A 546 12.85 24.59 16.49
C GLU A 546 14.36 24.88 16.41
N HIS A 547 15.21 23.88 16.71
CA HIS A 547 16.65 24.09 16.77
C HIS A 547 17.40 23.76 15.47
N GLU A 548 16.88 22.85 14.63
CA GLU A 548 17.58 22.35 13.44
C GLU A 548 16.79 22.53 12.14
N GLY A 549 15.56 23.05 12.23
CA GLY A 549 14.64 23.19 11.10
C GLY A 549 14.12 21.84 10.58
N VAL A 550 13.32 21.92 9.51
CA VAL A 550 12.71 20.75 8.87
C VAL A 550 13.77 19.79 8.32
N ARG A 551 14.93 20.31 7.87
CA ARG A 551 16.05 19.48 7.39
C ARG A 551 16.62 18.56 8.47
N GLY A 552 16.51 18.93 9.75
CA GLY A 552 16.93 18.10 10.89
C GLY A 552 16.21 16.74 10.94
N LEU A 553 14.97 16.66 10.44
CA LEU A 553 14.16 15.43 10.39
C LEU A 553 14.64 14.41 9.34
N TYR A 554 15.53 14.81 8.43
CA TYR A 554 16.06 13.96 7.36
C TYR A 554 17.54 13.64 7.54
N LYS A 555 18.11 13.91 8.73
CA LYS A 555 19.48 13.50 9.06
C LYS A 555 19.62 11.98 8.98
N GLY A 556 20.68 11.53 8.30
CA GLY A 556 20.93 10.09 8.10
C GLY A 556 20.02 9.41 7.08
N TRP A 557 19.26 10.15 6.27
CA TRP A 557 18.38 9.59 5.23
C TRP A 557 19.14 8.72 4.22
N LEU A 558 20.29 9.18 3.73
CA LEU A 558 21.05 8.46 2.69
C LEU A 558 21.57 7.09 3.18
N PRO A 559 22.24 6.99 4.36
CA PRO A 559 22.58 5.68 4.92
C PRO A 559 21.35 4.79 5.18
N ALA A 560 20.22 5.37 5.61
CA ALA A 560 18.99 4.61 5.80
C ALA A 560 18.48 3.99 4.48
N TYR A 561 18.51 4.75 3.39
CA TYR A 561 18.13 4.27 2.05
C TYR A 561 19.10 3.22 1.52
N MET A 562 20.41 3.47 1.60
CA MET A 562 21.46 2.53 1.17
C MET A 562 21.41 1.20 1.94
N ARG A 563 20.95 1.23 3.19
CA ARG A 563 20.75 0.00 3.98
C ARG A 563 19.58 -0.83 3.49
N LEU A 564 18.47 -0.20 3.10
CA LEU A 564 17.17 -0.86 2.92
C LEU A 564 17.21 -1.97 1.86
N GLY A 565 17.80 -1.69 0.69
CA GLY A 565 17.91 -2.63 -0.43
C GLY A 565 18.71 -3.89 -0.07
N PRO A 566 20.01 -3.78 0.28
CA PRO A 566 20.85 -4.91 0.67
C PRO A 566 20.27 -5.70 1.84
N GLN A 567 19.71 -5.04 2.86
CA GLN A 567 19.12 -5.72 4.02
C GLN A 567 17.95 -6.61 3.56
N THR A 568 17.07 -6.07 2.72
CA THR A 568 15.88 -6.78 2.25
C THR A 568 16.27 -7.97 1.36
N LEU A 569 17.14 -7.73 0.38
CA LEU A 569 17.62 -8.76 -0.54
C LEU A 569 18.26 -9.94 0.22
N LEU A 570 19.25 -9.66 1.08
CA LEU A 570 19.96 -10.68 1.82
C LEU A 570 19.03 -11.45 2.77
N THR A 571 18.10 -10.76 3.44
CA THR A 571 17.13 -11.41 4.33
C THR A 571 16.26 -12.42 3.58
N PHE A 572 15.73 -12.06 2.40
CA PHE A 572 14.89 -12.97 1.63
C PHE A 572 15.69 -14.10 0.99
N VAL A 573 16.87 -13.82 0.44
CA VAL A 573 17.76 -14.86 -0.12
C VAL A 573 18.17 -15.85 0.95
N PHE A 574 18.65 -15.39 2.12
CA PHE A 574 19.02 -16.28 3.22
C PHE A 574 17.82 -17.06 3.76
N MET A 575 16.65 -16.44 3.86
CA MET A 575 15.43 -17.13 4.28
C MET A 575 15.06 -18.25 3.30
N GLU A 576 15.17 -18.03 1.99
CA GLU A 576 14.87 -19.03 0.97
C GLU A 576 15.86 -20.20 1.00
N GLN A 577 17.15 -19.91 1.17
CA GLN A 577 18.18 -20.94 1.34
C GLN A 577 17.97 -21.77 2.61
N LEU A 578 17.57 -21.14 3.72
CA LEU A 578 17.23 -21.84 4.96
C LEU A 578 15.99 -22.73 4.78
N ARG A 579 14.96 -22.25 4.07
CA ARG A 579 13.77 -23.06 3.77
C ARG A 579 14.12 -24.27 2.92
N HIS A 580 14.79 -24.07 1.78
CA HIS A 580 15.18 -25.15 0.86
C HIS A 580 16.01 -26.24 1.55
N ARG A 581 16.82 -25.89 2.54
CA ARG A 581 17.69 -26.85 3.23
C ARG A 581 17.02 -27.64 4.36
N PHE A 582 16.00 -27.06 5.00
CA PHE A 582 15.44 -27.60 6.25
C PHE A 582 13.93 -27.94 6.20
N LEU A 583 13.24 -27.54 5.13
CA LEU A 583 11.85 -27.87 4.83
C LEU A 583 11.78 -28.60 3.50
#